data_AF-A0A3D1M2Z4-F1
#
_entry.id   AF-A0A3D1M2Z4-F1
#
_cell.length_a   1.000
_cell.length_b   1.000
_cell.length_c   1.000
_cell.angle_alpha   90.00
_cell.angle_beta   90.00
_cell.angle_gamma   90.00
#
_symmetry.space_group_name_H-M   'P 1'
#
loop_
_entity.id
_entity.type
_entity.pdbx_description
1 polymer ?
#
loop_
_entity_poly.entity_id
_entity_poly.type
_entity_poly.pdbx_seq_one_letter_code
_entity_poly.pdbx_strand_id
1 'polypeptide(L)'
;KLMNDLEDPSPTLFEGINYCVIPSKTAEDQATKTVVGLAESVGSVPYFLDVDEHDSYSAAMDNLPHIIATAFVNATTSGDSWREMHKSAGGLFDMQSSLSSNDPIDAEVDSLTMSEPLIYWVDQMILSLHKLRTELHDDSEDFLESFIHAWEQRARWEADVVDEKVSMENLPSAAESMASAFLGDRLARRVTTMGSADKKESWRYPRGQ
;
A
#
# COMPACT_ATOMS: atom_id res chain seq x y z
N LYS A 1 6.70 -6.03 -8.66
CA LYS A 1 7.23 -6.17 -10.04
C LYS A 1 5.98 -6.29 -10.92
N LEU A 2 5.59 -5.21 -11.59
CA LEU A 2 4.39 -5.19 -12.43
C LEU A 2 4.56 -6.25 -13.54
N MET A 3 3.59 -7.17 -13.62
CA MET A 3 3.50 -8.24 -14.62
C MET A 3 3.16 -7.59 -15.97
N ASN A 4 4.15 -7.38 -16.83
CA ASN A 4 3.90 -6.99 -18.21
C ASN A 4 4.75 -7.74 -19.24
N ASP A 5 5.32 -8.90 -18.89
CA ASP A 5 5.98 -9.79 -19.85
C ASP A 5 5.36 -11.19 -19.82
N LEU A 6 4.91 -11.67 -20.98
CA LEU A 6 4.46 -13.05 -21.23
C LEU A 6 5.57 -14.10 -21.05
N GLU A 7 6.78 -13.69 -20.68
CA GLU A 7 7.97 -14.54 -20.55
C GLU A 7 8.22 -15.10 -19.14
N ASP A 8 7.41 -14.73 -18.12
CA ASP A 8 7.67 -15.14 -16.72
C ASP A 8 6.49 -15.92 -16.07
N PRO A 9 5.94 -16.99 -16.68
CA PRO A 9 4.97 -17.84 -16.01
C PRO A 9 5.66 -18.61 -14.87
N SER A 10 5.23 -18.37 -13.63
CA SER A 10 5.71 -19.10 -12.45
C SER A 10 4.68 -20.12 -11.97
N PRO A 11 5.08 -21.39 -11.69
CA PRO A 11 4.17 -22.39 -11.15
C PRO A 11 3.68 -22.05 -9.74
N THR A 12 4.38 -21.17 -9.02
CA THR A 12 4.05 -20.75 -7.65
C THR A 12 3.44 -19.35 -7.60
N LEU A 13 3.03 -18.79 -8.75
CA LEU A 13 2.54 -17.41 -8.85
C LEU A 13 1.38 -17.13 -7.89
N PHE A 14 0.55 -18.13 -7.63
CA PHE A 14 -0.70 -18.00 -6.87
C PHE A 14 -0.59 -18.48 -5.42
N GLU A 15 0.56 -19.03 -5.00
CA GLU A 15 0.75 -19.58 -3.66
C GLU A 15 0.68 -18.47 -2.59
N GLY A 16 -0.26 -18.61 -1.65
CA GLY A 16 -0.44 -17.68 -0.53
C GLY A 16 -1.05 -16.33 -0.90
N ILE A 17 -1.48 -16.13 -2.15
CA ILE A 17 -2.11 -14.87 -2.59
C ILE A 17 -3.61 -14.91 -2.32
N ASN A 18 -4.16 -13.77 -1.89
CA ASN A 18 -5.61 -13.59 -1.77
C ASN A 18 -6.26 -13.57 -3.17
N TYR A 19 -7.21 -14.46 -3.42
CA TYR A 19 -7.91 -14.57 -4.70
C TYR A 19 -9.36 -14.10 -4.53
N CYS A 20 -9.70 -12.94 -5.10
CA CYS A 20 -11.06 -12.41 -5.01
C CYS A 20 -12.02 -13.21 -5.90
N VAL A 21 -13.13 -13.66 -5.33
CA VAL A 21 -14.22 -14.33 -6.05
C VAL A 21 -15.48 -13.49 -5.91
N ILE A 22 -16.01 -13.00 -7.03
CA ILE A 22 -17.23 -12.19 -7.09
C ILE A 22 -18.32 -13.04 -7.78
N PRO A 23 -19.10 -13.84 -7.04
CA PRO A 23 -20.17 -14.61 -7.62
C PRO A 23 -21.30 -13.68 -8.08
N SER A 24 -21.78 -13.90 -9.31
CA SER A 24 -23.00 -13.23 -9.79
C SER A 24 -24.19 -13.57 -8.88
N LYS A 25 -25.17 -12.66 -8.77
CA LYS A 25 -26.44 -12.90 -8.06
C LYS A 25 -27.22 -14.11 -8.59
N THR A 26 -26.93 -14.54 -9.80
CA THR A 26 -27.54 -15.71 -10.47
C THR A 26 -26.62 -16.92 -10.55
N ALA A 27 -25.42 -16.85 -9.98
CA ALA A 27 -24.47 -17.96 -10.02
C ALA A 27 -25.02 -19.15 -9.23
N GLU A 28 -24.97 -20.34 -9.84
CA GLU A 28 -25.27 -21.59 -9.13
C GLU A 28 -24.17 -21.88 -8.10
N ASP A 29 -24.55 -22.37 -6.92
CA ASP A 29 -23.61 -22.75 -5.85
C ASP A 29 -22.48 -23.66 -6.34
N GLN A 30 -22.79 -24.57 -7.26
CA GLN A 30 -21.80 -25.49 -7.81
C GLN A 30 -20.76 -24.79 -8.69
N ALA A 31 -21.15 -23.75 -9.44
CA ALA A 31 -20.24 -22.95 -10.23
C ALA A 31 -19.28 -22.17 -9.31
N THR A 32 -19.81 -21.52 -8.26
CA THR A 32 -18.99 -20.81 -7.27
C THR A 32 -18.00 -21.75 -6.58
N LYS A 33 -18.46 -22.93 -6.12
CA LYS A 33 -17.58 -23.94 -5.51
C LYS A 33 -16.48 -24.42 -6.45
N THR A 34 -16.77 -24.50 -7.74
CA THR A 34 -15.77 -24.93 -8.74
C THR A 34 -14.66 -23.89 -8.89
N VAL A 35 -15.00 -22.60 -8.93
CA VAL A 35 -14.02 -21.50 -9.00
C VAL A 35 -13.20 -21.40 -7.72
N VAL A 36 -13.84 -21.53 -6.56
CA VAL A 36 -13.16 -21.55 -5.26
C VAL A 36 -12.16 -22.71 -5.19
N GLY A 37 -12.62 -23.93 -5.54
CA GLY A 37 -11.74 -25.10 -5.55
C GLY A 37 -10.58 -24.99 -6.53
N LEU A 38 -10.78 -24.32 -7.66
CA LEU A 38 -9.69 -24.01 -8.60
C LEU A 38 -8.65 -23.09 -7.93
N ALA A 39 -9.08 -21.98 -7.33
CA ALA A 39 -8.17 -21.04 -6.66
C ALA A 39 -7.40 -21.71 -5.51
N GLU A 40 -8.07 -22.52 -4.69
CA GLU A 40 -7.41 -23.30 -3.63
C GLU A 40 -6.41 -24.32 -4.20
N SER A 41 -6.73 -24.95 -5.33
CA SER A 41 -5.85 -25.96 -5.95
C SER A 41 -4.53 -25.40 -6.46
N VAL A 42 -4.45 -24.09 -6.72
CA VAL A 42 -3.22 -23.37 -7.09
C VAL A 42 -2.56 -22.69 -5.89
N GLY A 43 -3.02 -22.97 -4.67
CA GLY A 43 -2.42 -22.50 -3.43
C GLY A 43 -2.84 -21.11 -2.98
N SER A 44 -3.85 -20.50 -3.62
CA SER A 44 -4.39 -19.20 -3.21
C SER A 44 -5.34 -19.31 -2.02
N VAL A 45 -5.65 -18.16 -1.42
CA VAL A 45 -6.62 -17.99 -0.33
C VAL A 45 -7.84 -17.24 -0.88
N PRO A 46 -8.93 -17.93 -1.24
CA PRO A 46 -10.10 -17.26 -1.78
C PRO A 46 -10.80 -16.39 -0.74
N TYR A 47 -11.28 -15.24 -1.18
CA TYR A 47 -12.18 -14.39 -0.39
C TYR A 47 -13.27 -13.83 -1.30
N PHE A 48 -14.34 -13.30 -0.71
CA PHE A 48 -15.51 -12.85 -1.44
C PHE A 48 -15.74 -11.36 -1.21
N LEU A 49 -16.10 -10.67 -2.29
CA LEU A 49 -16.60 -9.31 -2.28
C LEU A 49 -17.84 -9.23 -3.17
N ASP A 50 -18.66 -8.22 -2.96
CA ASP A 50 -19.56 -7.77 -4.02
C ASP A 50 -18.80 -6.94 -5.08
N VAL A 51 -19.47 -6.69 -6.20
CA VAL A 51 -18.86 -5.98 -7.34
C VAL A 51 -18.51 -4.53 -7.00
N ASP A 52 -19.36 -3.86 -6.23
CA ASP A 52 -19.20 -2.44 -5.90
C ASP A 52 -18.06 -2.26 -4.88
N GLU A 53 -17.92 -3.19 -3.92
CA GLU A 53 -16.82 -3.27 -2.98
C GLU A 53 -15.49 -3.52 -3.70
N HIS A 54 -15.44 -4.50 -4.60
CA HIS A 54 -14.23 -4.81 -5.36
C HIS A 54 -13.75 -3.61 -6.18
N ASP A 55 -14.66 -2.96 -6.92
CA ASP A 55 -14.32 -1.82 -7.77
C ASP A 55 -13.88 -0.62 -6.93
N SER A 56 -14.52 -0.39 -5.79
CA SER A 56 -14.09 0.64 -4.83
C SER A 56 -12.69 0.38 -4.27
N TYR A 57 -12.36 -0.86 -3.92
CA TYR A 57 -11.05 -1.22 -3.38
C TYR A 57 -9.97 -1.14 -4.45
N SER A 58 -10.26 -1.61 -5.67
CA SER A 58 -9.34 -1.52 -6.81
C SER A 58 -9.06 -0.06 -7.17
N ALA A 59 -10.09 0.79 -7.19
CA ALA A 59 -9.91 2.22 -7.41
C ALA A 59 -9.00 2.88 -6.35
N ALA A 60 -9.13 2.48 -5.08
CA ALA A 60 -8.31 3.00 -3.99
C ALA A 60 -6.86 2.50 -4.01
N MET A 61 -6.66 1.21 -4.29
CA MET A 61 -5.38 0.53 -4.12
C MET A 61 -4.54 0.50 -5.40
N ASP A 62 -5.16 0.51 -6.58
CA ASP A 62 -4.48 0.37 -7.87
C ASP A 62 -4.52 1.67 -8.68
N ASN A 63 -5.69 2.28 -8.86
CA ASN A 63 -5.82 3.47 -9.71
C ASN A 63 -5.38 4.77 -9.00
N LEU A 64 -5.81 4.99 -7.76
CA LEU A 64 -5.48 6.22 -7.02
C LEU A 64 -3.96 6.46 -6.90
N PRO A 65 -3.10 5.46 -6.63
CA PRO A 65 -1.65 5.68 -6.60
C PRO A 65 -1.09 6.26 -7.91
N HIS A 66 -1.61 5.86 -9.08
CA HIS A 66 -1.22 6.40 -10.37
C HIS A 66 -1.64 7.87 -10.52
N ILE A 67 -2.86 8.20 -10.08
CA ILE A 67 -3.35 9.59 -10.06
C ILE A 67 -2.48 10.46 -9.15
N ILE A 68 -2.13 9.97 -7.96
CA ILE A 68 -1.27 10.69 -7.01
C ILE A 68 0.12 10.91 -7.58
N ALA A 69 0.75 9.88 -8.16
CA ALA A 69 2.06 10.01 -8.78
C ALA A 69 2.02 11.03 -9.94
N THR A 70 0.99 10.98 -10.78
CA THR A 70 0.81 11.91 -11.90
C THR A 70 0.61 13.34 -11.43
N ALA A 71 -0.24 13.55 -10.42
CA ALA A 71 -0.44 14.87 -9.81
C ALA A 71 0.83 15.40 -9.15
N PHE A 72 1.60 14.54 -8.47
CA PHE A 72 2.88 14.87 -7.85
C PHE A 72 3.92 15.32 -8.89
N VAL A 73 4.09 14.57 -9.97
CA VAL A 73 5.01 14.93 -11.07
C VAL A 73 4.56 16.24 -11.70
N ASN A 74 3.30 16.34 -12.12
CA ASN A 74 2.78 17.56 -12.73
C ASN A 74 2.99 18.80 -11.83
N ALA A 75 2.68 18.70 -10.53
CA ALA A 75 2.84 19.82 -9.60
C ALA A 75 4.31 20.25 -9.42
N THR A 76 5.24 19.31 -9.43
CA THR A 76 6.67 19.58 -9.16
C THR A 76 7.46 19.95 -10.41
N THR A 77 6.98 19.61 -11.61
CA THR A 77 7.69 19.85 -12.87
C THR A 77 7.07 20.94 -13.76
N SER A 78 5.87 21.45 -13.46
CA SER A 78 5.17 22.42 -14.33
C SER A 78 5.78 23.84 -14.37
N GLY A 79 6.69 24.17 -13.45
CA GLY A 79 7.28 25.50 -13.36
C GLY A 79 8.65 25.63 -14.05
N ASP A 80 9.01 26.86 -14.43
CA ASP A 80 10.35 27.19 -14.95
C ASP A 80 11.49 26.79 -13.99
N SER A 81 11.18 26.71 -12.69
CA SER A 81 12.09 26.28 -11.63
C SER A 81 12.52 24.82 -11.76
N TRP A 82 11.77 23.97 -12.49
CA TRP A 82 12.12 22.56 -12.69
C TRP A 82 13.53 22.38 -13.26
N ARG A 83 13.94 23.28 -14.16
CA ARG A 83 15.28 23.26 -14.77
C ARG A 83 16.41 23.27 -13.74
N GLU A 84 16.20 23.87 -12.58
CA GLU A 84 17.17 23.81 -11.49
C GLU A 84 16.79 22.77 -10.42
N MET A 85 15.50 22.64 -10.10
CA MET A 85 15.01 21.72 -9.06
C MET A 85 15.29 20.25 -9.37
N HIS A 86 15.31 19.83 -10.64
CA HIS A 86 15.56 18.43 -11.00
C HIS A 86 16.92 17.92 -10.51
N LYS A 87 17.91 18.80 -10.30
CA LYS A 87 19.23 18.44 -9.75
C LYS A 87 19.14 17.96 -8.29
N SER A 88 18.07 18.33 -7.59
CA SER A 88 17.76 17.89 -6.23
C SER A 88 16.83 16.67 -6.20
N ALA A 89 16.31 16.23 -7.35
CA ALA A 89 15.50 15.02 -7.41
C ALA A 89 16.38 13.80 -7.11
N GLY A 90 16.01 13.04 -6.10
CA GLY A 90 16.73 11.84 -5.65
C GLY A 90 15.78 10.68 -5.39
N GLY A 91 16.19 9.70 -4.58
CA GLY A 91 15.45 8.44 -4.40
C GLY A 91 14.01 8.59 -3.92
N LEU A 92 13.67 9.61 -3.11
CA LEU A 92 12.28 9.84 -2.69
C LEU A 92 11.40 10.34 -3.83
N PHE A 93 11.94 11.21 -4.70
CA PHE A 93 11.23 11.65 -5.89
C PHE A 93 11.00 10.45 -6.81
N ASP A 94 12.06 9.70 -7.12
CA ASP A 94 12.00 8.50 -7.96
C ASP A 94 10.96 7.49 -7.45
N MET A 95 10.99 7.17 -6.16
CA MET A 95 10.02 6.27 -5.52
C MET A 95 8.58 6.76 -5.72
N GLN A 96 8.29 8.02 -5.41
CA GLN A 96 6.93 8.57 -5.50
C GLN A 96 6.45 8.78 -6.95
N SER A 97 7.36 9.12 -7.86
CA SER A 97 7.05 9.38 -9.28
C SER A 97 7.06 8.12 -10.15
N SER A 98 7.59 7.01 -9.66
CA SER A 98 7.84 5.80 -10.45
C SER A 98 6.63 5.33 -11.26
N LEU A 99 5.43 5.38 -10.68
CA LEU A 99 4.17 4.98 -11.33
C LEU A 99 3.78 5.87 -12.53
N SER A 100 4.28 7.11 -12.61
CA SER A 100 4.09 7.97 -13.78
C SER A 100 4.95 7.57 -14.99
N SER A 101 5.75 6.50 -14.87
CA SER A 101 6.51 5.92 -15.99
C SER A 101 5.71 4.89 -16.79
N ASN A 102 4.51 4.53 -16.34
CA ASN A 102 3.60 3.62 -17.06
C ASN A 102 3.04 4.28 -18.34
N ASP A 103 2.48 3.48 -19.24
CA ASP A 103 1.87 4.01 -20.47
C ASP A 103 0.69 4.94 -20.12
N PRO A 104 0.70 6.21 -20.55
CA PRO A 104 -0.36 7.16 -20.23
C PRO A 104 -1.71 6.79 -20.84
N ILE A 105 -1.75 6.03 -21.95
CA ILE A 105 -2.99 5.57 -22.58
C ILE A 105 -3.64 4.51 -21.68
N ASP A 106 -2.85 3.55 -21.18
CA ASP A 106 -3.35 2.53 -20.27
C ASP A 106 -3.85 3.18 -18.97
N ALA A 107 -3.08 4.12 -18.41
CA ALA A 107 -3.48 4.85 -17.21
C ALA A 107 -4.79 5.64 -17.38
N GLU A 108 -5.03 6.24 -18.55
CA GLU A 108 -6.29 6.91 -18.88
C GLU A 108 -7.45 5.91 -18.93
N VAL A 109 -7.29 4.81 -19.68
CA VAL A 109 -8.31 3.78 -19.84
C VAL A 109 -8.69 3.16 -18.51
N ASP A 110 -7.71 2.81 -17.68
CA ASP A 110 -7.94 2.23 -16.35
C ASP A 110 -8.68 3.23 -15.45
N SER A 111 -8.28 4.51 -15.47
CA SER A 111 -8.92 5.55 -14.66
C SER A 111 -10.36 5.83 -15.09
N LEU A 112 -10.65 5.83 -16.39
CA LEU A 112 -12.00 6.03 -16.92
C LEU A 112 -12.92 4.84 -16.64
N THR A 113 -12.37 3.63 -16.61
CA THR A 113 -13.13 2.41 -16.30
C THR A 113 -13.64 2.42 -14.86
N MET A 114 -12.84 2.96 -13.93
CA MET A 114 -13.14 3.04 -12.49
C MET A 114 -13.56 4.45 -12.02
N SER A 115 -14.07 5.30 -12.91
CA SER A 115 -14.16 6.75 -12.64
C SER A 115 -14.99 7.12 -11.42
N GLU A 116 -16.12 6.45 -11.19
CA GLU A 116 -17.02 6.78 -10.07
C GLU A 116 -16.38 6.52 -8.69
N PRO A 117 -15.92 5.29 -8.35
CA PRO A 117 -15.20 5.05 -7.11
C PRO A 117 -13.87 5.80 -7.04
N LEU A 118 -13.17 5.99 -8.16
CA LEU A 118 -11.90 6.71 -8.19
C LEU A 118 -12.06 8.19 -7.80
N ILE A 119 -13.11 8.87 -8.29
CA ILE A 119 -13.39 10.27 -7.90
C ILE A 119 -13.57 10.38 -6.39
N TYR A 120 -14.34 9.47 -5.77
CA TYR A 120 -14.51 9.45 -4.31
C TYR A 120 -13.16 9.37 -3.59
N TRP A 121 -12.26 8.49 -4.02
CA TRP A 121 -10.96 8.32 -3.39
C TRP A 121 -9.99 9.47 -3.66
N VAL A 122 -10.09 10.11 -4.83
CA VAL A 122 -9.39 11.37 -5.12
C VAL A 122 -9.84 12.46 -4.15
N ASP A 123 -11.14 12.58 -3.89
CA ASP A 123 -11.67 13.54 -2.90
C ASP A 123 -11.16 13.24 -1.48
N GLN A 124 -11.11 11.97 -1.08
CA GLN A 124 -10.51 11.58 0.22
C GLN A 124 -9.03 11.98 0.30
N MET A 125 -8.28 11.79 -0.78
CA MET A 125 -6.87 12.19 -0.84
C MET A 125 -6.71 13.71 -0.77
N ILE A 126 -7.55 14.47 -1.46
CA ILE A 126 -7.58 15.94 -1.41
C ILE A 126 -7.84 16.41 0.02
N LEU A 127 -8.82 15.83 0.73
CA LEU A 127 -9.11 16.14 2.12
C LEU A 127 -7.91 15.85 3.03
N SER A 128 -7.24 14.71 2.84
CA SER A 128 -6.05 14.34 3.61
C SER A 128 -4.88 15.31 3.39
N LEU A 129 -4.61 15.69 2.14
CA LEU A 129 -3.59 16.69 1.81
C LEU A 129 -3.93 18.07 2.38
N HIS A 130 -5.19 18.47 2.36
CA HIS A 130 -5.64 19.72 2.97
C HIS A 130 -5.48 19.72 4.49
N LYS A 131 -5.79 18.60 5.15
CA LYS A 131 -5.55 18.41 6.58
C LYS A 131 -4.07 18.60 6.91
N LEU A 132 -3.18 17.85 6.24
CA LEU A 132 -1.73 17.95 6.46
C LEU A 132 -1.20 19.36 6.18
N ARG A 133 -1.68 20.03 5.12
CA ARG A 133 -1.31 21.43 4.82
C ARG A 133 -1.70 22.36 5.96
N THR A 134 -2.89 22.17 6.53
CA THR A 134 -3.43 23.04 7.60
C THR A 134 -2.65 22.81 8.89
N GLU A 135 -2.45 21.55 9.29
CA GLU A 135 -1.65 21.17 10.45
C GLU A 135 -0.21 21.71 10.35
N LEU A 136 0.41 21.64 9.17
CA LEU A 136 1.74 22.21 8.92
C LEU A 136 1.76 23.74 9.00
N HIS A 137 0.75 24.40 8.43
CA HIS A 137 0.66 25.87 8.47
C HIS A 137 0.49 26.39 9.89
N ASP A 138 -0.29 25.68 10.70
CA ASP A 138 -0.64 26.07 12.06
C ASP A 138 0.38 25.60 13.12
N ASP A 139 1.46 24.90 12.71
CA ASP A 139 2.44 24.26 13.60
C ASP A 139 1.76 23.38 14.67
N SER A 140 0.73 22.64 14.26
CA SER A 140 -0.11 21.85 15.16
C SER A 140 0.62 20.63 15.71
N GLU A 141 0.41 20.31 16.98
CA GLU A 141 0.83 19.04 17.58
C GLU A 141 0.22 17.83 16.86
N ASP A 142 -0.94 18.01 16.21
CA ASP A 142 -1.61 16.98 15.40
C ASP A 142 -0.81 16.59 14.15
N PHE A 143 0.11 17.45 13.67
CA PHE A 143 0.89 17.16 12.47
C PHE A 143 1.76 15.91 12.65
N LEU A 144 2.37 15.74 13.84
CA LEU A 144 3.12 14.53 14.18
C LEU A 144 2.19 13.31 14.27
N GLU A 145 1.01 13.47 14.86
CA GLU A 145 0.03 12.38 14.99
C GLU A 145 -0.45 11.86 13.64
N SER A 146 -0.58 12.74 12.64
CA SER A 146 -0.88 12.33 11.26
C SER A 146 0.20 11.41 10.66
N PHE A 147 1.49 11.70 10.90
CA PHE A 147 2.58 10.79 10.48
C PHE A 147 2.62 9.49 11.27
N ILE A 148 2.41 9.56 12.59
CA ILE A 148 2.36 8.37 13.45
C ILE A 148 1.26 7.44 12.98
N HIS A 149 0.06 7.98 12.75
CA HIS A 149 -1.08 7.19 12.30
C HIS A 149 -0.77 6.47 10.97
N ALA A 150 -0.24 7.18 9.97
CA ALA A 150 0.13 6.60 8.69
C ALA A 150 1.22 5.51 8.84
N TRP A 151 2.23 5.76 9.69
CA TRP A 151 3.29 4.81 9.97
C TRP A 151 2.75 3.52 10.63
N GLU A 152 1.88 3.65 11.63
CA GLU A 152 1.28 2.50 12.32
C GLU A 152 0.37 1.70 11.41
N GLN A 153 -0.45 2.33 10.56
CA GLN A 153 -1.30 1.61 9.61
C GLN A 153 -0.46 0.82 8.59
N ARG A 154 0.62 1.42 8.08
CA ARG A 154 1.55 0.72 7.19
C ARG A 154 2.22 -0.46 7.88
N ALA A 155 2.70 -0.27 9.11
CA ALA A 155 3.33 -1.35 9.89
C ALA A 155 2.36 -2.50 10.17
N ARG A 156 1.08 -2.20 10.45
CA ARG A 156 0.03 -3.21 10.62
C ARG A 156 -0.24 -3.99 9.35
N TRP A 157 -0.27 -3.32 8.20
CA TRP A 157 -0.41 -3.99 6.90
C TRP A 157 0.77 -4.91 6.60
N GLU A 158 2.01 -4.44 6.80
CA GLU A 158 3.23 -5.24 6.57
C GLU A 158 3.31 -6.47 7.50
N ALA A 159 2.70 -6.38 8.68
CA ALA A 159 2.65 -7.45 9.66
C ALA A 159 1.40 -8.35 9.54
N ASP A 160 0.50 -8.09 8.58
CA ASP A 160 -0.78 -8.80 8.41
C ASP A 160 -1.66 -8.80 9.68
N VAL A 161 -1.63 -7.71 10.45
CA VAL A 161 -2.40 -7.50 11.70
C VAL A 161 -3.42 -6.38 11.57
N VAL A 162 -3.95 -6.19 10.36
CA VAL A 162 -4.99 -5.19 10.08
C VAL A 162 -6.27 -5.53 10.85
N ASP A 163 -6.45 -6.81 11.22
CA ASP A 163 -7.56 -7.31 12.04
C ASP A 163 -7.07 -7.61 13.47
N GLU A 164 -7.71 -7.05 14.50
CA GLU A 164 -7.32 -7.16 15.93
C GLU A 164 -7.34 -8.61 16.48
N LYS A 165 -7.68 -9.62 15.67
CA LYS A 165 -7.92 -11.00 16.10
C LYS A 165 -6.84 -12.04 15.77
N VAL A 166 -5.76 -11.71 15.06
CA VAL A 166 -4.74 -12.73 14.69
C VAL A 166 -3.40 -12.55 15.44
N SER A 167 -3.26 -13.37 16.47
CA SER A 167 -2.07 -13.84 17.22
C SER A 167 -0.79 -12.98 17.31
N MET A 168 -0.56 -12.46 18.52
CA MET A 168 0.61 -11.68 19.00
C MET A 168 1.95 -12.45 19.08
N GLU A 169 2.11 -13.66 18.53
CA GLU A 169 3.21 -14.53 18.98
C GLU A 169 4.56 -14.36 18.26
N ASN A 170 4.67 -13.80 17.05
CA ASN A 170 5.95 -13.80 16.30
C ASN A 170 6.25 -12.55 15.45
N LEU A 171 6.15 -11.34 16.01
CA LEU A 171 6.53 -10.12 15.26
C LEU A 171 7.79 -9.41 15.83
N PRO A 172 8.73 -8.99 14.96
CA PRO A 172 9.86 -8.16 15.35
C PRO A 172 9.42 -6.73 15.67
N SER A 173 10.06 -6.08 16.64
CA SER A 173 9.68 -4.75 17.14
C SER A 173 9.95 -3.61 16.15
N ALA A 174 9.30 -2.45 16.33
CA ALA A 174 9.55 -1.23 15.54
C ALA A 174 11.04 -0.85 15.44
N ALA A 175 11.78 -1.04 16.54
CA ALA A 175 13.21 -0.78 16.60
C ALA A 175 14.01 -1.79 15.75
N GLU A 176 13.54 -3.03 15.65
CA GLU A 176 14.12 -4.06 14.79
C GLU A 176 13.86 -3.74 13.32
N SER A 177 12.64 -3.35 12.95
CA SER A 177 12.28 -2.95 11.57
C SER A 177 13.06 -1.72 11.09
N MET A 178 13.20 -0.69 11.95
CA MET A 178 14.03 0.47 11.64
C MET A 178 15.52 0.10 11.55
N ALA A 179 16.04 -0.74 12.45
CA ALA A 179 17.43 -1.17 12.39
C ALA A 179 17.72 -2.00 11.12
N SER A 180 16.81 -2.85 10.65
CA SER A 180 16.96 -3.56 9.36
C SER A 180 16.99 -2.61 8.16
N ALA A 181 16.15 -1.56 8.15
CA ALA A 181 16.14 -0.57 7.08
C ALA A 181 17.45 0.24 6.98
N PHE A 182 18.12 0.50 8.11
CA PHE A 182 19.36 1.27 8.15
C PHE A 182 20.66 0.45 8.13
N LEU A 183 20.66 -0.77 8.69
CA LEU A 183 21.88 -1.56 8.92
C LEU A 183 21.92 -2.90 8.16
N GLY A 184 20.80 -3.29 7.54
CA GLY A 184 20.64 -4.58 6.86
C GLY A 184 20.45 -5.77 7.80
N ASP A 185 19.73 -6.80 7.32
CA ASP A 185 19.22 -7.93 8.11
C ASP A 185 20.25 -8.72 8.92
N ARG A 186 21.52 -8.76 8.47
CA ARG A 186 22.57 -9.55 9.12
C ARG A 186 23.11 -8.92 10.41
N LEU A 187 23.02 -7.61 10.54
CA LEU A 187 23.48 -6.88 11.75
C LEU A 187 22.35 -6.73 12.76
N ALA A 188 21.11 -6.53 12.30
CA ALA A 188 19.92 -6.45 13.16
C ALA A 188 19.82 -7.67 14.10
N ARG A 189 20.03 -8.88 13.58
CA ARG A 189 19.93 -10.14 14.33
C ARG A 189 20.96 -10.31 15.47
N ARG A 190 22.04 -9.51 15.50
CA ARG A 190 23.04 -9.50 16.59
C ARG A 190 22.71 -8.53 17.71
N VAL A 191 21.96 -7.46 17.42
CA VAL A 191 21.57 -6.46 18.42
C VAL A 191 20.43 -6.99 19.29
N THR A 192 19.55 -7.80 18.70
CA THR A 192 18.36 -8.36 19.37
C THR A 192 18.68 -9.44 20.39
N THR A 193 19.82 -10.13 20.26
CA THR A 193 20.24 -11.19 21.20
C THR A 193 20.68 -10.65 22.57
N MET A 194 20.82 -9.33 22.74
CA MET A 194 21.26 -8.70 23.99
C MET A 194 20.17 -7.93 24.75
N GLY A 195 18.96 -7.80 24.22
CA GLY A 195 17.95 -6.88 24.73
C GLY A 195 16.54 -7.45 24.86
N SER A 196 16.35 -8.59 25.53
CA SER A 196 15.02 -9.12 25.83
C SER A 196 14.51 -8.60 27.18
N ALA A 197 13.96 -7.39 27.19
CA ALA A 197 13.11 -6.87 28.27
C ALA A 197 12.06 -5.91 27.67
N ASP A 198 10.79 -6.19 27.96
CA ASP A 198 9.55 -5.54 27.48
C ASP A 198 9.25 -5.63 25.96
N LYS A 199 8.43 -6.62 25.60
CA LYS A 199 7.77 -6.70 24.28
C LYS A 199 6.68 -5.63 24.18
N LYS A 200 7.06 -4.39 23.87
CA LYS A 200 6.13 -3.38 23.33
C LYS A 200 5.64 -3.83 21.95
N GLU A 201 4.35 -3.64 21.69
CA GLU A 201 3.72 -3.99 20.40
C GLU A 201 4.52 -3.36 19.23
N SER A 202 4.96 -4.20 18.29
CA SER A 202 5.91 -3.83 17.23
C SER A 202 5.40 -2.79 16.25
N TRP A 203 4.09 -2.71 16.09
CA TRP A 203 3.42 -1.81 15.16
C TRP A 203 3.08 -0.45 15.79
N ARG A 204 3.28 -0.27 17.10
CA ARG A 204 3.06 1.02 17.78
C ARG A 204 4.27 1.92 17.66
N TYR A 205 4.03 3.18 17.35
CA TYR A 205 5.09 4.18 17.31
C TYR A 205 5.71 4.36 18.70
N PRO A 206 7.05 4.30 18.85
CA PRO A 206 7.69 4.52 20.13
C PRO A 206 7.56 5.98 20.58
N ARG A 207 6.58 6.27 21.42
CA ARG A 207 6.51 7.56 22.14
C ARG A 207 7.58 7.54 23.23
N GLY A 208 8.58 8.42 23.14
CA GLY A 208 9.55 8.63 24.21
C GLY A 208 8.84 9.03 25.50
N GLN A 209 9.24 8.44 26.63
CA GLN A 209 8.95 9.01 27.94
C GLN A 209 9.95 10.12 28.25
#